data_AF-A0A355RDC6-F1
#
_entry.id   AF-A0A355RDC6-F1
#
_cell.length_a   1.000
_cell.length_b   1.000
_cell.length_c   1.000
_cell.angle_alpha   90.00
_cell.angle_beta   90.00
_cell.angle_gamma   90.00
#
_symmetry.space_group_name_H-M   'P 1'
#
loop_
_entity.id
_entity.type
_entity.pdbx_description
1 polymer ?
#
loop_
_entity_poly.entity_id
_entity_poly.type
_entity_poly.pdbx_seq_one_letter_code
_entity_poly.pdbx_strand_id
1 'polypeptide(L)'
;GHISVSLKLEAHVSPADQAELSEESLAAILDALERIEQKAMDIGLSLAPSRAADILPLRGVLVSSEAGQQPLSDKGADLLEALRPMLRAFAASRAAEGTALKTIISKQLADFERLLAQAKTLLPQREEAAAKSLQKNLDKIFRAENEIDPQRVAQELALIAIKSDITEELDRLDAHVASARKLIEQKGANGRKLDFLMQEFNRETNTLCAKANYKELTDLGLELKVLTDQMREQIQNVE
;
A
#
# COMPACT_ATOMS: atom_id res chain seq x y z
N GLY A 1 -6.76 -0.78 -3.76
CA GLY A 1 -6.93 -1.45 -2.46
C GLY A 1 -7.95 -2.57 -2.60
N HIS A 2 -7.77 -3.64 -1.84
CA HIS A 2 -8.83 -4.61 -1.58
C HIS A 2 -9.28 -4.35 -0.14
N ILE A 3 -10.58 -4.10 0.08
CA ILE A 3 -11.14 -3.91 1.42
C ILE A 3 -11.93 -5.17 1.74
N SER A 4 -11.49 -5.90 2.75
CA SER A 4 -12.20 -7.05 3.30
C SER A 4 -12.85 -6.64 4.61
N VAL A 5 -14.18 -6.71 4.69
CA VAL A 5 -14.94 -6.48 5.93
C VAL A 5 -15.43 -7.83 6.42
N SER A 6 -14.96 -8.25 7.60
CA SER A 6 -15.39 -9.49 8.25
C SER A 6 -16.17 -9.16 9.51
N LEU A 7 -17.38 -9.69 9.63
CA LEU A 7 -18.24 -9.51 10.79
C LEU A 7 -18.47 -10.88 11.45
N LYS A 8 -18.12 -11.00 12.73
CA LYS A 8 -18.33 -12.21 13.54
C LYS A 8 -19.28 -11.88 14.69
N LEU A 9 -20.42 -12.56 14.76
CA LEU A 9 -21.30 -12.55 15.94
C LEU A 9 -21.11 -13.83 16.73
N GLU A 10 -20.86 -13.70 18.02
CA GLU A 10 -20.84 -14.82 18.98
C GLU A 10 -21.85 -14.51 20.09
N ALA A 11 -22.79 -15.43 20.34
CA ALA A 11 -23.67 -15.34 21.48
C ALA A 11 -22.95 -15.97 22.69
N HIS A 12 -22.60 -15.16 23.69
CA HIS A 12 -22.15 -15.69 24.98
C HIS A 12 -23.36 -16.16 25.78
N VAL A 13 -23.55 -17.47 25.86
CA VAL A 13 -24.51 -18.08 26.80
C VAL A 13 -23.72 -18.90 27.81
N SER A 14 -24.07 -18.76 29.09
CA SER A 14 -23.44 -19.52 30.18
C SER A 14 -23.78 -21.01 30.06
N PRO A 15 -22.80 -21.93 30.11
CA PRO A 15 -23.04 -23.36 29.93
C PRO A 15 -23.91 -24.01 31.04
N ALA A 16 -24.06 -23.34 32.18
CA ALA A 16 -24.85 -23.86 33.31
C ALA A 16 -26.38 -23.83 33.08
N ASP A 17 -26.87 -22.96 32.19
CA ASP A 17 -28.32 -22.76 31.99
C ASP A 17 -28.90 -23.64 30.87
N GLN A 18 -28.11 -24.52 30.25
CA GLN A 18 -28.51 -25.31 29.08
C GLN A 18 -28.29 -26.82 29.23
N ALA A 19 -27.94 -27.34 30.40
CA ALA A 19 -27.73 -28.77 30.56
C ALA A 19 -29.08 -29.51 30.63
N GLU A 20 -29.47 -30.18 29.55
CA GLU A 20 -30.64 -31.07 29.49
C GLU A 20 -30.18 -32.53 29.41
N LEU A 21 -31.00 -33.44 29.96
CA LEU A 21 -30.74 -34.87 29.86
C LEU A 21 -31.31 -35.39 28.54
N SER A 22 -30.48 -36.09 27.75
CA SER A 22 -30.97 -36.83 26.59
C SER A 22 -31.65 -38.11 27.06
N GLU A 23 -32.98 -38.17 26.98
CA GLU A 23 -33.74 -39.37 27.36
C GLU A 23 -33.33 -40.61 26.56
N GLU A 24 -33.05 -40.44 25.26
CA GLU A 24 -32.60 -41.54 24.38
C GLU A 24 -31.23 -42.10 24.79
N SER A 25 -30.25 -41.22 25.01
CA SER A 25 -28.90 -41.64 25.40
C SER A 25 -28.88 -42.21 26.82
N LEU A 26 -29.69 -41.64 27.72
CA LEU A 26 -29.85 -42.14 29.08
C LEU A 26 -30.44 -43.54 29.10
N ALA A 27 -31.51 -43.79 28.33
CA ALA A 27 -32.11 -45.11 28.21
C ALA A 27 -31.12 -46.15 27.68
N ALA A 28 -30.38 -45.82 26.61
CA ALA A 28 -29.38 -46.72 26.04
C ALA A 28 -28.26 -47.10 27.03
N ILE A 29 -27.84 -46.14 27.88
CA ILE A 29 -26.82 -46.37 28.90
C ILE A 29 -27.36 -47.22 30.05
N LEU A 30 -28.59 -46.98 30.50
CA LEU A 30 -29.22 -47.80 31.54
C LEU A 30 -29.40 -49.25 31.07
N ASP A 31 -29.84 -49.47 29.84
CA ASP A 31 -29.95 -50.81 29.22
C ASP A 31 -28.58 -51.51 29.15
N ALA A 32 -27.51 -50.76 28.84
CA ALA A 32 -26.16 -51.31 28.80
C ALA A 32 -25.65 -51.69 30.20
N LEU A 33 -25.93 -50.87 31.21
CA LEU A 33 -25.59 -51.17 32.61
C LEU A 33 -26.28 -52.44 33.11
N GLU A 34 -27.58 -52.60 32.85
CA GLU A 34 -28.34 -53.79 33.22
C GLU A 34 -27.72 -55.06 32.61
N ARG A 35 -27.37 -55.03 31.32
CA ARG A 35 -26.72 -56.16 30.63
C ARG A 35 -25.35 -56.52 31.22
N ILE A 36 -24.59 -55.52 31.68
CA ILE A 36 -23.28 -55.73 32.31
C ILE A 36 -23.46 -56.36 33.69
N GLU A 37 -24.38 -55.84 34.50
CA GLU A 37 -24.68 -56.36 35.83
C GLU A 37 -25.17 -57.81 35.78
N GLN A 38 -26.06 -58.14 34.84
CA GLN A 38 -26.55 -59.50 34.67
C GLN A 38 -25.42 -60.48 34.28
N LYS A 39 -24.56 -60.09 33.32
CA LYS A 39 -23.41 -60.93 32.93
C LYS A 39 -22.41 -61.11 34.06
N ALA A 40 -22.19 -60.09 34.88
CA ALA A 40 -21.32 -60.18 36.05
C ALA A 40 -21.90 -61.16 37.08
N MET A 41 -23.22 -61.11 37.30
CA MET A 41 -23.92 -62.04 38.18
C MET A 41 -23.82 -63.50 37.69
N ASP A 42 -24.00 -63.74 36.38
CA ASP A 42 -23.92 -65.08 35.79
C ASP A 42 -22.54 -65.75 35.96
N ILE A 43 -21.47 -64.95 36.08
CA ILE A 43 -20.09 -65.43 36.33
C ILE A 43 -19.67 -65.33 37.80
N GLY A 44 -20.58 -64.94 38.70
CA GLY A 44 -20.32 -64.80 40.14
C GLY A 44 -19.46 -63.59 40.54
N LEU A 45 -19.36 -62.58 39.67
CA LEU A 45 -18.63 -61.33 39.92
C LEU A 45 -19.56 -60.27 40.52
N SER A 46 -19.25 -59.77 41.71
CA SER A 46 -20.01 -58.68 42.35
C SER A 46 -19.49 -57.32 41.87
N LEU A 47 -20.35 -56.53 41.24
CA LEU A 47 -20.08 -55.13 40.91
C LEU A 47 -20.58 -54.19 42.02
N ALA A 48 -19.97 -53.02 42.15
CA ALA A 48 -20.49 -51.96 43.01
C ALA A 48 -21.66 -51.24 42.30
N PRO A 49 -22.67 -50.71 43.03
CA PRO A 49 -23.79 -50.02 42.43
C PRO A 49 -23.34 -48.72 41.75
N SER A 50 -23.80 -48.51 40.51
CA SER A 50 -23.54 -47.29 39.73
C SER A 50 -24.22 -46.07 40.38
N ARG A 51 -23.55 -44.91 40.40
CA ARG A 51 -24.10 -43.65 40.94
C ARG A 51 -24.44 -42.72 39.78
N ALA A 52 -25.41 -41.81 39.98
CA ALA A 52 -25.77 -40.81 38.97
C ALA A 52 -24.57 -39.96 38.52
N ALA A 53 -23.62 -39.68 39.43
CA ALA A 53 -22.38 -38.98 39.13
C ALA A 53 -21.44 -39.74 38.18
N ASP A 54 -21.60 -41.06 38.05
CA ASP A 54 -20.83 -41.89 37.11
C ASP A 54 -21.46 -41.88 35.71
N ILE A 55 -22.77 -41.55 35.62
CA ILE A 55 -23.57 -41.57 34.38
C ILE A 55 -23.58 -40.19 33.71
N LEU A 56 -23.72 -39.11 34.48
CA LEU A 56 -23.74 -37.73 33.96
C LEU A 56 -22.56 -37.36 33.05
N PRO A 57 -21.31 -37.82 33.30
CA PRO A 57 -20.16 -37.52 32.43
C PRO A 57 -20.15 -38.31 31.12
N LEU A 58 -21.01 -39.32 30.96
CA LEU A 58 -21.02 -40.17 29.78
C LEU A 58 -21.50 -39.38 28.56
N ARG A 59 -20.81 -39.59 27.44
CA ARG A 59 -21.01 -38.85 26.20
C ARG A 59 -22.46 -38.97 25.74
N GLY A 60 -23.15 -37.84 25.63
CA GLY A 60 -24.53 -37.77 25.16
C GLY A 60 -25.60 -37.76 26.25
N VAL A 61 -25.26 -38.03 27.52
CA VAL A 61 -26.23 -37.98 28.64
C VAL A 61 -26.62 -36.53 28.96
N LEU A 62 -25.62 -35.66 29.09
CA LEU A 62 -25.82 -34.22 29.18
C LEU A 62 -25.69 -33.62 27.78
N VAL A 63 -26.79 -33.12 27.25
CA VAL A 63 -26.82 -32.35 26.00
C VAL A 63 -27.01 -30.88 26.33
N SER A 64 -26.38 -30.01 25.55
CA SER A 64 -26.68 -28.59 25.60
C SER A 64 -28.01 -28.36 24.88
N SER A 65 -28.98 -27.75 25.57
CA SER A 65 -30.26 -27.43 24.95
C SER A 65 -30.05 -26.42 23.83
N GLU A 66 -30.69 -26.67 22.69
CA GLU A 66 -30.72 -25.71 21.58
C GLU A 66 -31.57 -24.47 21.92
N ALA A 67 -32.18 -24.41 23.12
CA ALA A 67 -33.09 -23.34 23.53
C ALA A 67 -32.43 -21.96 23.70
N GLY A 68 -31.10 -21.86 23.61
CA GLY A 68 -30.37 -20.59 23.53
C GLY A 68 -30.03 -20.13 22.11
N GLN A 69 -30.29 -20.93 21.09
CA GLN A 69 -30.17 -20.49 19.70
C GLN A 69 -31.42 -19.72 19.31
N GLN A 70 -31.60 -18.52 19.87
CA GLN A 70 -32.39 -17.53 19.14
C GLN A 70 -31.77 -17.43 17.74
N PRO A 71 -32.53 -17.63 16.66
CA PRO A 71 -31.97 -17.48 15.33
C PRO A 71 -31.36 -16.09 15.24
N LEU A 72 -30.07 -16.03 14.93
CA LEU A 72 -29.30 -14.80 14.68
C LEU A 72 -29.89 -13.96 13.52
N SER A 73 -30.96 -14.43 12.87
CA SER A 73 -31.55 -13.83 11.68
C SER A 73 -31.93 -12.37 11.88
N ASP A 74 -32.54 -12.03 13.01
CA ASP A 74 -33.15 -10.71 13.18
C ASP A 74 -32.09 -9.67 13.58
N LYS A 75 -31.22 -10.02 14.55
CA LYS A 75 -30.10 -9.15 14.97
C LYS A 75 -29.00 -9.02 13.92
N GLY A 76 -28.76 -10.08 13.14
CA GLY A 76 -27.79 -10.07 12.04
C GLY A 76 -28.27 -9.20 10.87
N ALA A 77 -29.56 -9.25 10.53
CA ALA A 77 -30.15 -8.39 9.52
C ALA A 77 -30.07 -6.91 9.92
N ASP A 78 -30.39 -6.58 11.18
CA ASP A 78 -30.28 -5.22 11.70
C ASP A 78 -28.84 -4.67 11.61
N LEU A 79 -27.84 -5.50 11.92
CA LEU A 79 -26.43 -5.10 11.85
C LEU A 79 -25.95 -4.90 10.41
N LEU A 80 -26.41 -5.74 9.47
CA LEU A 80 -26.13 -5.55 8.04
C LEU A 80 -26.80 -4.29 7.48
N GLU A 81 -28.03 -3.99 7.89
CA GLU A 81 -28.70 -2.73 7.53
C GLU A 81 -27.96 -1.53 8.13
N ALA A 82 -27.47 -1.62 9.36
CA ALA A 82 -26.64 -0.58 9.98
C ALA A 82 -25.27 -0.41 9.30
N LEU A 83 -24.71 -1.47 8.71
CA LEU A 83 -23.43 -1.41 7.98
C LEU A 83 -23.52 -0.65 6.65
N ARG A 84 -24.67 -0.70 5.97
CA ARG A 84 -24.88 -0.01 4.68
C ARG A 84 -24.61 1.49 4.72
N PRO A 85 -25.18 2.29 5.65
CA PRO A 85 -24.89 3.72 5.73
C PRO A 85 -23.41 3.99 6.08
N MET A 86 -22.77 3.13 6.91
CA MET A 86 -21.34 3.25 7.20
C MET A 86 -20.47 3.04 5.95
N LEU A 87 -20.76 2.02 5.14
CA LEU A 87 -20.05 1.79 3.88
C LEU A 87 -20.27 2.92 2.87
N ARG A 88 -21.48 3.49 2.81
CA ARG A 88 -21.76 4.67 1.97
C ARG A 88 -20.98 5.90 2.45
N ALA A 89 -20.97 6.16 3.75
CA ALA A 89 -20.20 7.26 4.34
C ALA A 89 -18.69 7.08 4.10
N PHE A 90 -18.19 5.85 4.25
CA PHE A 90 -16.80 5.51 3.94
C PHE A 90 -16.46 5.78 2.46
N ALA A 91 -17.28 5.28 1.53
CA ALA A 91 -17.07 5.50 0.09
C ALA A 91 -17.13 7.00 -0.28
N ALA A 92 -18.05 7.76 0.33
CA ALA A 92 -18.15 9.21 0.15
C ALA A 92 -16.90 9.94 0.68
N SER A 93 -16.39 9.53 1.85
CA SER A 93 -15.15 10.07 2.42
C SER A 93 -13.95 9.81 1.49
N ARG A 94 -13.80 8.57 0.99
CA ARG A 94 -12.76 8.20 0.01
C ARG A 94 -12.84 9.04 -1.27
N ALA A 95 -14.05 9.29 -1.77
CA ALA A 95 -14.24 10.11 -2.96
C ALA A 95 -13.89 11.59 -2.73
N ALA A 96 -14.23 12.14 -1.56
CA ALA A 96 -13.86 13.49 -1.17
C ALA A 96 -12.33 13.64 -1.04
N GLU A 97 -11.67 12.69 -0.39
CA GLU A 97 -10.21 12.64 -0.28
C GLU A 97 -9.54 12.55 -1.65
N GLY A 98 -10.01 11.67 -2.53
CA GLY A 98 -9.50 11.58 -3.89
C GLY A 98 -9.64 12.87 -4.69
N THR A 99 -10.73 13.62 -4.48
CA THR A 99 -10.95 14.92 -5.12
C THR A 99 -9.99 15.99 -4.58
N ALA A 100 -9.79 16.03 -3.26
CA ALA A 100 -8.83 16.93 -2.62
C ALA A 100 -7.40 16.64 -3.09
N LEU A 101 -7.00 15.37 -3.11
CA LEU A 101 -5.70 14.93 -3.59
C LEU A 101 -5.49 15.31 -5.05
N LYS A 102 -6.46 15.03 -5.92
CA LYS A 102 -6.41 15.42 -7.34
C LYS A 102 -6.12 16.90 -7.49
N THR A 103 -6.77 17.75 -6.69
CA THR A 103 -6.58 19.20 -6.72
C THR A 103 -5.16 19.58 -6.31
N ILE A 104 -4.63 19.00 -5.22
CA ILE A 104 -3.28 19.28 -4.71
C ILE A 104 -2.21 18.84 -5.72
N ILE A 105 -2.27 17.59 -6.18
CA ILE A 105 -1.30 17.04 -7.14
C ILE A 105 -1.34 17.80 -8.46
N SER A 106 -2.54 18.16 -8.94
CA SER A 106 -2.66 18.93 -10.20
C SER A 106 -2.01 20.31 -10.09
N LYS A 107 -2.12 20.97 -8.94
CA LYS A 107 -1.44 22.25 -8.69
C LYS A 107 0.08 22.07 -8.66
N GLN A 108 0.58 21.08 -7.91
CA GLN A 108 2.01 20.79 -7.82
C GLN A 108 2.60 20.43 -9.19
N LEU A 109 1.86 19.67 -10.01
CA LEU A 109 2.28 19.31 -11.36
C LEU A 109 2.33 20.55 -12.28
N ALA A 110 1.41 21.49 -12.15
CA ALA A 110 1.45 22.74 -12.89
C ALA A 110 2.63 23.64 -12.46
N ASP A 111 2.93 23.68 -11.16
CA ASP A 111 4.13 24.36 -10.66
C ASP A 111 5.41 23.69 -11.18
N PHE A 112 5.44 22.36 -11.25
CA PHE A 112 6.54 21.58 -11.82
C PHE A 112 6.76 21.90 -13.30
N GLU A 113 5.70 21.94 -14.10
CA GLU A 113 5.75 22.34 -15.52
C GLU A 113 6.31 23.74 -15.72
N ARG A 114 5.91 24.69 -14.88
CA ARG A 114 6.42 26.07 -14.95
C ARG A 114 7.92 26.11 -14.67
N LEU A 115 8.39 25.41 -13.65
CA LEU A 115 9.82 25.33 -13.32
C LEU A 115 10.62 24.61 -14.42
N LEU A 116 10.05 23.55 -15.00
CA LEU A 116 10.65 22.83 -16.12
C LEU A 116 10.79 23.72 -17.36
N ALA A 117 9.75 24.51 -17.66
CA ALA A 117 9.79 25.51 -18.74
C ALA A 117 10.86 26.58 -18.47
N GLN A 118 10.97 27.07 -17.23
CA GLN A 118 12.03 28.01 -16.85
C GLN A 118 13.42 27.39 -17.03
N ALA A 119 13.64 26.15 -16.61
CA ALA A 119 14.91 25.46 -16.79
C ALA A 119 15.32 25.39 -18.28
N LYS A 120 14.37 25.13 -19.17
CA LYS A 120 14.60 25.13 -20.63
C LYS A 120 15.00 26.50 -21.17
N THR A 121 14.44 27.59 -20.64
CA THR A 121 14.84 28.95 -21.07
C THR A 121 16.28 29.32 -20.68
N LEU A 122 16.86 28.64 -19.70
CA LEU A 122 18.25 28.85 -19.27
C LEU A 122 19.28 28.05 -20.09
N LEU A 123 18.85 27.10 -20.92
CA LEU A 123 19.76 26.26 -21.71
C LEU A 123 20.74 27.08 -22.57
N PRO A 124 20.31 28.10 -23.35
CA PRO A 124 21.23 28.87 -24.17
C PRO A 124 22.27 29.63 -23.33
N GLN A 125 21.85 30.17 -22.18
CA GLN A 125 22.72 30.92 -21.27
C GLN A 125 23.76 30.01 -20.61
N ARG A 126 23.33 28.80 -20.23
CA ARG A 126 24.20 27.74 -19.73
C ARG A 126 25.23 27.34 -20.78
N GLU A 127 24.80 27.10 -22.02
CA GLU A 127 25.70 26.72 -23.12
C GLU A 127 26.75 27.81 -23.38
N GLU A 128 26.35 29.07 -23.39
CA GLU A 128 27.26 30.20 -23.54
C GLU A 128 28.25 30.29 -22.37
N ALA A 129 27.78 30.13 -21.13
CA ALA A 129 28.63 30.14 -19.93
C ALA A 129 29.62 28.96 -19.94
N ALA A 130 29.17 27.77 -20.34
CA ALA A 130 30.00 26.58 -20.47
C ALA A 130 31.09 26.78 -21.54
N ALA A 131 30.73 27.32 -22.71
CA ALA A 131 31.68 27.62 -23.79
C ALA A 131 32.75 28.63 -23.35
N LYS A 132 32.36 29.72 -22.68
CA LYS A 132 33.30 30.72 -22.14
C LYS A 132 34.24 30.13 -21.08
N SER A 133 33.69 29.32 -20.17
CA SER A 133 34.47 28.65 -19.11
C SER A 133 35.48 27.67 -19.71
N LEU A 134 35.04 26.88 -20.71
CA LEU A 134 35.87 25.94 -21.42
C LEU A 134 37.01 26.63 -22.17
N GLN A 135 36.71 27.68 -22.94
CA GLN A 135 37.72 28.46 -23.65
C GLN A 135 38.77 29.02 -22.70
N LYS A 136 38.35 29.60 -21.57
CA LYS A 136 39.26 30.13 -20.54
C LYS A 136 40.16 29.04 -19.95
N ASN A 137 39.65 27.82 -19.79
CA ASN A 137 40.45 26.69 -19.30
C ASN A 137 41.43 26.19 -20.36
N LEU A 138 41.02 26.09 -21.62
CA LEU A 138 41.90 25.75 -22.74
C LEU A 138 43.04 26.76 -22.87
N ASP A 139 42.75 28.06 -22.85
CA ASP A 139 43.76 29.13 -22.94
C ASP A 139 44.82 29.03 -21.84
N LYS A 140 44.44 28.63 -20.61
CA LYS A 140 45.39 28.41 -19.52
C LYS A 140 46.31 27.21 -19.76
N ILE A 141 45.77 26.12 -20.31
CA ILE A 141 46.54 24.90 -20.61
C ILE A 141 47.52 25.19 -21.76
N PHE A 142 47.07 25.85 -22.82
CA PHE A 142 47.93 26.20 -23.97
C PHE A 142 49.05 27.18 -23.61
N ARG A 143 48.86 28.07 -22.64
CA ARG A 143 49.90 28.98 -22.15
C ARG A 143 51.00 28.30 -21.33
N ALA A 144 50.78 27.07 -20.86
CA ALA A 144 51.70 26.39 -19.96
C ALA A 144 52.86 25.65 -20.69
N GLU A 145 53.19 26.01 -21.94
CA GLU A 145 54.25 25.38 -22.77
C GLU A 145 54.22 23.83 -22.80
N ASN A 146 53.04 23.24 -22.69
CA ASN A 146 52.88 21.79 -22.80
C ASN A 146 52.69 21.39 -24.27
N GLU A 147 53.35 20.32 -24.71
CA GLU A 147 52.98 19.62 -25.94
C GLU A 147 51.59 18.99 -25.74
N ILE A 148 50.55 19.66 -26.26
CA ILE A 148 49.17 19.21 -26.16
C ILE A 148 48.81 18.53 -27.48
N ASP A 149 48.45 17.25 -27.42
CA ASP A 149 47.88 16.52 -28.56
C ASP A 149 46.45 17.04 -28.86
N PRO A 150 46.20 17.68 -30.03
CA PRO A 150 44.89 18.17 -30.40
C PRO A 150 43.82 17.08 -30.50
N GLN A 151 44.22 15.86 -30.88
CA GLN A 151 43.31 14.73 -31.01
C GLN A 151 42.82 14.26 -29.64
N ARG A 152 43.71 14.27 -28.64
CA ARG A 152 43.34 13.99 -27.24
C ARG A 152 42.39 15.04 -26.67
N VAL A 153 42.64 16.32 -26.95
CA VAL A 153 41.74 17.42 -26.54
C VAL A 153 40.35 17.22 -27.15
N ALA A 154 40.25 16.97 -28.45
CA ALA A 154 38.96 16.76 -29.11
C ALA A 154 38.16 15.59 -28.51
N GLN A 155 38.83 14.48 -28.16
CA GLN A 155 38.18 13.34 -27.49
C GLN A 155 37.63 13.71 -26.11
N GLU A 156 38.41 14.40 -25.28
CA GLU A 156 37.97 14.82 -23.95
C GLU A 156 36.82 15.84 -24.01
N LEU A 157 36.86 16.76 -24.98
CA LEU A 157 35.77 17.70 -25.22
C LEU A 157 34.47 16.98 -25.61
N ALA A 158 34.55 15.97 -26.46
CA ALA A 158 33.38 15.16 -26.82
C ALA A 158 32.80 14.42 -25.60
N LEU A 159 33.65 13.86 -24.73
CA LEU A 159 33.22 13.21 -23.50
C LEU A 159 32.57 14.18 -22.51
N ILE A 160 33.11 15.40 -22.38
CA ILE A 160 32.52 16.46 -21.54
C ILE A 160 31.16 16.85 -22.09
N ALA A 161 31.04 17.06 -23.41
CA ALA A 161 29.77 17.41 -24.05
C ALA A 161 28.68 16.38 -23.74
N ILE A 162 28.95 15.09 -23.96
CA ILE A 162 28.02 13.98 -23.67
C ILE A 162 27.64 13.94 -22.19
N LYS A 163 28.62 14.07 -21.28
CA LYS A 163 28.36 14.04 -19.83
C LYS A 163 27.58 15.25 -19.32
N SER A 164 27.69 16.38 -20.02
CA SER A 164 27.01 17.63 -19.69
C SER A 164 25.67 17.81 -20.39
N ASP A 165 25.30 16.94 -21.33
CA ASP A 165 23.99 17.06 -21.98
C ASP A 165 22.88 16.70 -20.98
N ILE A 166 21.92 17.61 -20.88
CA ILE A 166 20.75 17.55 -20.00
C ILE A 166 19.43 17.58 -20.78
N THR A 167 19.51 17.68 -22.12
CA THR A 167 18.33 17.79 -22.99
C THR A 167 17.45 16.56 -22.86
N GLU A 168 18.08 15.38 -22.78
CA GLU A 168 17.38 14.12 -22.60
C GLU A 168 16.58 14.07 -21.29
N GLU A 169 17.16 14.52 -20.17
CA GLU A 169 16.48 14.58 -18.87
C GLU A 169 15.28 15.53 -18.92
N LEU A 170 15.40 16.68 -19.59
CA LEU A 170 14.31 17.64 -19.74
C LEU A 170 13.17 17.11 -20.62
N ASP A 171 13.48 16.39 -21.70
CA ASP A 171 12.49 15.76 -22.58
C ASP A 171 11.79 14.57 -21.88
N ARG A 172 12.53 13.78 -21.10
CA ARG A 172 11.96 12.71 -20.26
C ARG A 172 11.02 13.29 -19.21
N LEU A 173 11.39 14.39 -18.57
CA LEU A 173 10.52 15.07 -17.61
C LEU A 173 9.20 15.55 -18.25
N ASP A 174 9.23 16.13 -19.46
CA ASP A 174 8.00 16.47 -20.19
C ASP A 174 7.10 15.24 -20.41
N ALA A 175 7.69 14.13 -20.87
CA ALA A 175 6.95 12.90 -21.14
C ALA A 175 6.32 12.34 -19.85
N HIS A 176 7.04 12.42 -18.72
CA HIS A 176 6.54 12.01 -17.42
C HIS A 176 5.43 12.95 -16.92
N VAL A 177 5.55 14.26 -17.11
CA VAL A 177 4.49 15.24 -16.82
C VAL A 177 3.22 14.94 -17.61
N ALA A 178 3.32 14.72 -18.92
CA ALA A 178 2.18 14.37 -19.75
C ALA A 178 1.51 13.06 -19.29
N SER A 179 2.33 12.08 -18.89
CA SER A 179 1.86 10.81 -18.34
C SER A 179 1.15 10.99 -16.99
N ALA A 180 1.67 11.84 -16.11
CA ALA A 180 1.09 12.14 -14.81
C ALA A 180 -0.28 12.81 -14.98
N ARG A 181 -0.41 13.82 -15.85
CA ARG A 181 -1.71 14.45 -16.18
C ARG A 181 -2.73 13.42 -16.63
N LYS A 182 -2.33 12.53 -17.54
CA LYS A 182 -3.23 11.47 -18.04
C LYS A 182 -3.68 10.52 -16.94
N LEU A 183 -2.79 10.13 -16.01
CA LEU A 183 -3.14 9.23 -14.91
C LEU A 183 -4.07 9.88 -13.88
N ILE A 184 -3.91 11.17 -13.61
CA ILE A 184 -4.77 11.93 -12.68
C ILE A 184 -6.21 12.04 -13.20
N GLU A 185 -6.40 12.15 -14.52
CA GLU A 185 -7.73 12.22 -15.14
C GLU A 185 -8.38 10.84 -15.35
N GLN A 186 -7.60 9.75 -15.31
CA GLN A 186 -8.13 8.41 -15.49
C GLN A 186 -8.90 7.92 -14.26
N LYS A 187 -10.05 7.28 -14.50
CA LYS A 187 -10.78 6.54 -13.46
C LYS A 187 -10.02 5.26 -13.09
N GLY A 188 -10.08 4.89 -11.82
CA GLY A 188 -9.52 3.64 -11.29
C GLY A 188 -8.37 3.86 -10.31
N ALA A 189 -7.80 2.76 -9.81
CA ALA A 189 -6.74 2.78 -8.83
C ALA A 189 -5.38 3.09 -9.49
N ASN A 190 -5.06 4.37 -9.66
CA ASN A 190 -3.82 4.82 -10.31
C ASN A 190 -2.67 5.14 -9.34
N GLY A 191 -2.87 5.05 -8.02
CA GLY A 191 -1.86 5.41 -7.02
C GLY A 191 -0.50 4.73 -7.22
N ARG A 192 -0.47 3.41 -7.47
CA ARG A 192 0.79 2.69 -7.76
C ARG A 192 1.50 3.17 -9.03
N LYS A 193 0.75 3.54 -10.07
CA LYS A 193 1.32 4.06 -11.31
C LYS A 193 1.86 5.47 -11.11
N LEU A 194 1.17 6.28 -10.30
CA LEU A 194 1.64 7.61 -9.92
C LEU A 194 2.90 7.53 -9.05
N ASP A 195 2.99 6.60 -8.08
CA ASP A 195 4.21 6.40 -7.29
C ASP A 195 5.40 5.99 -8.17
N PHE A 196 5.19 5.10 -9.15
CA PHE A 196 6.22 4.77 -10.14
C PHE A 196 6.67 6.01 -10.93
N LEU A 197 5.73 6.84 -11.41
CA LEU A 197 6.12 8.08 -12.07
C LEU A 197 6.92 9.00 -11.15
N MET A 198 6.56 9.14 -9.87
CA MET A 198 7.33 9.98 -8.94
C MET A 198 8.77 9.49 -8.75
N GLN A 199 9.00 8.18 -8.84
CA GLN A 199 10.36 7.61 -8.83
C GLN A 199 11.13 8.01 -10.10
N GLU A 200 10.48 7.96 -11.27
CA GLU A 200 11.09 8.40 -12.52
C GLU A 200 11.39 9.91 -12.51
N PHE A 201 10.46 10.75 -12.04
CA PHE A 201 10.70 12.19 -11.84
C PHE A 201 11.92 12.43 -10.93
N ASN A 202 12.05 11.69 -9.84
CA ASN A 202 13.17 11.82 -8.91
C ASN A 202 14.50 11.41 -9.58
N ARG A 203 14.50 10.36 -10.42
CA ARG A 203 15.67 9.96 -11.21
C ARG A 203 16.11 11.08 -12.15
N GLU A 204 15.19 11.64 -12.94
CA GLU A 204 15.53 12.65 -13.92
C GLU A 204 15.95 13.98 -13.27
N THR A 205 15.26 14.42 -12.20
CA THR A 205 15.65 15.63 -11.45
C THR A 205 17.00 15.51 -10.74
N ASN A 206 17.34 14.33 -10.20
CA ASN A 206 18.68 14.09 -9.64
C ASN A 206 19.76 14.18 -10.71
N THR A 207 19.52 13.57 -11.88
CA THR A 207 20.47 13.62 -13.00
C THR A 207 20.62 15.04 -13.54
N LEU A 208 19.52 15.79 -13.67
CA LEU A 208 19.52 17.20 -14.02
C LEU A 208 20.38 18.01 -13.05
N CYS A 209 20.18 17.87 -11.73
CA CYS A 209 20.99 18.55 -10.72
C CYS A 209 22.49 18.18 -10.79
N ALA A 210 22.80 16.91 -11.01
CA ALA A 210 24.17 16.42 -11.09
C ALA A 210 24.91 16.94 -12.34
N LYS A 211 24.20 17.14 -13.45
CA LYS A 211 24.75 17.61 -14.73
C LYS A 211 24.60 19.11 -14.98
N ALA A 212 23.77 19.81 -14.21
CA ALA A 212 23.41 21.21 -14.40
C ALA A 212 24.62 22.11 -14.64
N ASN A 213 25.60 22.06 -13.75
CA ASN A 213 26.82 22.89 -13.78
C ASN A 213 26.56 24.38 -14.10
N TYR A 214 25.41 24.88 -13.66
CA TYR A 214 24.96 26.25 -13.84
C TYR A 214 24.02 26.56 -12.68
N LYS A 215 24.34 27.59 -11.89
CA LYS A 215 23.77 27.79 -10.55
C LYS A 215 22.24 27.87 -10.60
N GLU A 216 21.71 28.68 -11.49
CA GLU A 216 20.29 28.94 -11.66
C GLU A 216 19.54 27.65 -12.05
N LEU A 217 20.17 26.79 -12.86
CA LEU A 217 19.59 25.50 -13.23
C LEU A 217 19.65 24.48 -12.08
N THR A 218 20.72 24.51 -11.28
CA THR A 218 20.82 23.71 -10.06
C THR A 218 19.73 24.09 -9.05
N ASP A 219 19.49 25.40 -8.86
CA ASP A 219 18.45 25.89 -7.96
C ASP A 219 17.06 25.41 -8.42
N LEU A 220 16.74 25.55 -9.71
CA LEU A 220 15.49 25.03 -10.30
C LEU A 220 15.37 23.51 -10.16
N GLY A 221 16.47 22.76 -10.39
CA GLY A 221 16.49 21.31 -10.22
C GLY A 221 16.18 20.87 -8.78
N LEU A 222 16.65 21.62 -7.78
CA LEU A 222 16.33 21.39 -6.37
C LEU A 222 14.84 21.67 -6.08
N GLU A 223 14.28 22.74 -6.64
CA GLU A 223 12.84 23.03 -6.51
C GLU A 223 11.97 21.94 -7.15
N LEU A 224 12.34 21.45 -8.34
CA LEU A 224 11.68 20.33 -9.01
C LEU A 224 11.74 19.06 -8.15
N LYS A 225 12.87 18.80 -7.50
CA LYS A 225 13.03 17.66 -6.58
C LYS A 225 12.11 17.78 -5.37
N VAL A 226 12.01 18.95 -4.76
CA VAL A 226 11.09 19.21 -3.64
C VAL A 226 9.65 18.96 -4.04
N LEU A 227 9.21 19.47 -5.21
CA LEU A 227 7.86 19.19 -5.71
C LEU A 227 7.62 17.70 -5.97
N THR A 228 8.62 16.98 -6.49
CA THR A 228 8.54 15.54 -6.71
C THR A 228 8.32 14.79 -5.39
N ASP A 229 9.09 15.12 -4.36
CA ASP A 229 9.00 14.48 -3.05
C ASP A 229 7.66 14.80 -2.37
N GLN A 230 7.19 16.06 -2.46
CA GLN A 230 5.87 16.44 -1.96
C GLN A 230 4.73 15.70 -2.67
N MET A 231 4.76 15.61 -4.01
CA MET A 231 3.75 14.85 -4.76
C MET A 231 3.77 13.37 -4.37
N ARG A 232 4.96 12.79 -4.22
CA ARG A 232 5.13 11.40 -3.80
C ARG A 232 4.54 11.14 -2.43
N GLU A 233 4.83 11.99 -1.46
CA GLU A 233 4.28 11.90 -0.11
C GLU A 233 2.75 11.93 -0.14
N GLN A 234 2.16 12.87 -0.87
CA GLN A 234 0.71 12.96 -1.03
C GLN A 234 0.12 11.70 -1.68
N ILE A 235 0.78 11.13 -2.70
CA ILE A 235 0.34 9.88 -3.35
C ILE A 235 0.42 8.68 -2.41
N GLN A 236 1.44 8.60 -1.55
CA GLN A 236 1.63 7.49 -0.62
C GLN A 236 0.72 7.56 0.60
N ASN A 237 0.33 8.76 1.03
CA ASN A 237 -0.56 8.99 2.16
C ASN A 237 -2.04 8.65 1.86
N VAL A 238 -2.34 8.17 0.67
CA VAL A 238 -3.71 7.87 0.21
C VAL A 238 -3.99 6.38 0.43
N GLU A 239 -4.82 6.08 1.44
CA GLU A 239 -5.22 4.70 1.79
C GLU A 239 -6.25 4.06 0.82
#